data_AF-A0A3S1AUP0-F1
#
_entry.id   AF-A0A3S1AUP0-F1
#
_cell.length_a   1.000
_cell.length_b   1.000
_cell.length_c   1.000
_cell.angle_alpha   90.00
_cell.angle_beta   90.00
_cell.angle_gamma   90.00
#
_symmetry.space_group_name_H-M   'P 1'
#
loop_
_entity.id
_entity.type
_entity.pdbx_description
1 polymer ?
#
loop_
_entity_poly.entity_id
_entity_poly.type
_entity_poly.pdbx_seq_one_letter_code
_entity_poly.pdbx_strand_id
1 'polypeptide(L)'
;MNKNEIRDAGFTEGYARGIDGKPRAMRTPMELILLAPKLVPTFYDAYEQGYAKGKDDFRTLMEWRANAETMQAAREEQEKSHER
;
A
#
# COMPACT_ATOMS: atom_id res chain seq x y z
N MET A 1 -26.05 -2.65 0.72
CA MET A 1 -24.59 -2.82 0.87
C MET A 1 -24.30 -4.23 1.37
N ASN A 2 -23.48 -4.97 0.63
CA ASN A 2 -23.02 -6.31 0.99
C ASN A 2 -21.80 -6.22 1.93
N LYS A 3 -21.69 -7.12 2.90
CA LYS A 3 -20.55 -7.18 3.83
C LYS A 3 -19.20 -7.30 3.11
N ASN A 4 -19.16 -8.06 2.01
CA ASN A 4 -17.94 -8.25 1.23
C ASN A 4 -17.51 -6.95 0.52
N GLU A 5 -18.46 -6.20 -0.05
CA GLU A 5 -18.17 -4.91 -0.70
C GLU A 5 -17.59 -3.89 0.30
N ILE A 6 -18.14 -3.84 1.52
CA ILE A 6 -17.64 -2.94 2.57
C ILE A 6 -16.24 -3.33 3.02
N ARG A 7 -15.97 -4.63 3.15
CA ARG A 7 -14.64 -5.14 3.47
C ARG A 7 -13.64 -4.74 2.37
N ASP A 8 -13.98 -5.01 1.11
CA ASP A 8 -13.09 -4.76 -0.01
C ASP A 8 -12.85 -3.25 -0.21
N ALA A 9 -13.85 -2.41 0.05
CA ALA A 9 -13.71 -0.95 0.07
C ALA A 9 -12.75 -0.48 1.17
N GLY A 10 -12.93 -0.97 2.41
CA GLY A 10 -12.03 -0.64 3.52
C GLY A 10 -10.60 -1.04 3.23
N PHE A 11 -10.40 -2.28 2.78
CA PHE A 11 -9.08 -2.80 2.40
C PHE A 11 -8.42 -1.97 1.30
N THR A 12 -9.16 -1.66 0.23
CA THR A 12 -8.63 -0.88 -0.89
C THR A 12 -8.20 0.52 -0.46
N GLU A 13 -9.01 1.20 0.36
CA GLU A 13 -8.66 2.53 0.87
C GLU A 13 -7.42 2.50 1.78
N GLY A 14 -7.35 1.53 2.69
CA GLY A 14 -6.20 1.33 3.56
C GLY A 14 -4.94 1.04 2.76
N TYR A 15 -5.02 0.12 1.81
CA TYR A 15 -3.92 -0.28 0.94
C TYR A 15 -3.36 0.90 0.13
N ALA A 16 -4.24 1.69 -0.51
CA ALA A 16 -3.84 2.86 -1.28
C ALA A 16 -3.04 3.87 -0.44
N ARG A 17 -3.42 4.10 0.83
CA ARG A 17 -2.63 4.97 1.71
C ARG A 17 -1.30 4.37 2.12
N GLY A 18 -1.29 3.07 2.43
CA GLY A 18 -0.08 2.36 2.83
C GLY A 18 0.96 2.34 1.73
N ILE A 19 0.55 2.01 0.50
CA ILE A 19 1.45 1.91 -0.66
C ILE A 19 2.00 3.28 -1.11
N ASP A 20 1.24 4.34 -0.90
CA ASP A 20 1.67 5.73 -1.15
C ASP A 20 2.62 6.27 -0.07
N GLY A 21 2.91 5.50 1.00
CA GLY A 21 3.70 5.96 2.15
C GLY A 21 3.02 7.07 2.97
N LYS A 22 1.72 7.27 2.80
CA LYS A 22 0.97 8.32 3.50
C LYS A 22 0.69 7.92 4.96
N PRO A 23 0.59 8.88 5.88
CA PRO A 23 0.16 8.59 7.24
C PRO A 23 -1.27 8.02 7.25
N ARG A 24 -1.57 7.24 8.29
CA ARG A 24 -2.92 6.75 8.54
C ARG A 24 -3.89 7.94 8.64
N ALA A 25 -4.97 7.86 7.88
CA ALA A 25 -6.02 8.86 7.90
C ALA A 25 -7.31 8.17 7.46
N MET A 26 -7.83 7.36 8.38
CA MET A 26 -9.05 6.59 8.20
C MET A 26 -10.25 7.54 8.23
N ARG A 27 -11.10 7.48 7.21
CA ARG A 27 -12.37 8.19 7.19
C ARG A 27 -13.46 7.21 6.78
N THR A 28 -14.44 7.02 7.65
CA THR A 28 -15.59 6.18 7.33
C THR A 28 -16.46 6.90 6.29
N PRO A 29 -16.85 6.23 5.20
CA PRO A 29 -17.80 6.79 4.26
C PRO A 29 -19.10 7.18 4.97
N MET A 30 -19.59 8.39 4.74
CA MET A 30 -20.80 8.89 5.41
C MET A 30 -22.02 8.01 5.10
N GLU A 31 -22.14 7.52 3.87
CA GLU A 31 -23.17 6.57 3.47
C GLU A 31 -23.15 5.28 4.31
N LEU A 32 -21.95 4.78 4.66
CA LEU A 32 -21.82 3.60 5.50
C LEU A 32 -22.33 3.87 6.92
N ILE A 33 -22.04 5.05 7.47
CA ILE A 33 -22.54 5.46 8.80
C ILE A 33 -24.06 5.54 8.80
N LEU A 34 -24.66 6.14 7.76
CA LEU A 34 -26.10 6.40 7.70
C LEU A 34 -26.92 5.15 7.36
N LEU A 35 -26.44 4.33 6.41
CA LEU A 35 -27.22 3.23 5.83
C LEU A 35 -26.92 1.88 6.46
N ALA A 36 -25.69 1.67 6.95
CA ALA A 36 -25.28 0.38 7.51
C ALA A 36 -24.25 0.52 8.65
N PRO A 37 -24.58 1.22 9.74
CA PRO A 37 -23.63 1.51 10.83
C PRO A 37 -23.03 0.24 11.46
N LYS A 38 -23.77 -0.87 11.48
CA LYS A 38 -23.30 -2.17 11.97
C LYS A 38 -22.13 -2.77 11.15
N LEU A 39 -21.90 -2.26 9.94
CA LEU A 39 -20.81 -2.70 9.06
C LEU A 39 -19.57 -1.79 9.16
N VAL A 40 -19.63 -0.69 9.93
CA VAL A 40 -18.48 0.20 10.16
C VAL A 40 -17.27 -0.55 10.74
N PRO A 41 -17.42 -1.44 11.74
CA PRO A 41 -16.28 -2.22 12.24
C PRO A 41 -15.64 -3.10 11.15
N THR A 42 -16.46 -3.69 10.26
CA THR A 42 -15.95 -4.49 9.14
C THR A 42 -15.12 -3.66 8.16
N PHE A 43 -15.52 -2.41 7.91
CA PHE A 43 -14.72 -1.48 7.10
C PHE A 43 -13.40 -1.13 7.78
N TYR A 44 -13.41 -0.81 9.08
CA TYR A 44 -12.20 -0.47 9.84
C TYR A 44 -11.19 -1.61 9.91
N ASP A 45 -11.64 -2.82 10.23
CA ASP A 45 -10.75 -3.98 10.30
C ASP A 45 -10.08 -4.23 8.94
N ALA A 46 -10.85 -4.09 7.86
CA ALA A 46 -10.33 -4.24 6.52
C ALA A 46 -9.35 -3.11 6.13
N TYR A 47 -9.65 -1.87 6.53
CA TYR A 47 -8.76 -0.72 6.33
C TYR A 47 -7.41 -0.93 7.00
N GLU A 48 -7.38 -1.35 8.26
CA GLU A 48 -6.12 -1.60 8.98
C GLU A 48 -5.31 -2.72 8.32
N GLN A 49 -5.97 -3.80 7.86
CA GLN A 49 -5.32 -4.87 7.10
C GLN A 49 -4.73 -4.37 5.79
N GLY A 50 -5.50 -3.58 5.03
CA GLY A 50 -5.05 -2.97 3.79
C GLY A 50 -3.84 -2.06 4.00
N TYR A 51 -3.90 -1.19 5.01
CA TYR A 51 -2.84 -0.25 5.34
C TYR A 51 -1.53 -0.96 5.72
N ALA A 52 -1.61 -1.98 6.57
CA ALA A 52 -0.44 -2.78 6.95
C ALA A 52 0.20 -3.42 5.71
N LYS A 53 -0.59 -4.08 4.87
CA LYS A 53 -0.09 -4.69 3.63
C LYS A 53 0.53 -3.65 2.68
N GLY A 54 -0.15 -2.53 2.45
CA GLY A 54 0.35 -1.47 1.57
C GLY A 54 1.69 -0.92 2.04
N LYS A 55 1.88 -0.78 3.36
CA LYS A 55 3.15 -0.33 3.94
C LYS A 55 4.28 -1.34 3.74
N ASP A 56 3.99 -2.64 3.90
CA ASP A 56 4.98 -3.69 3.67
C ASP A 56 5.39 -3.79 2.19
N ASP A 57 4.42 -3.67 1.29
CA ASP A 57 4.67 -3.63 -0.15
C ASP A 57 5.44 -2.36 -0.54
N PHE A 58 5.14 -1.21 0.05
CA PHE A 58 5.92 0.03 -0.16
C PHE A 58 7.38 -0.16 0.25
N ARG A 59 7.64 -0.73 1.43
CA ARG A 59 9.00 -1.05 1.88
C ARG A 59 9.70 -1.96 0.87
N THR A 60 9.02 -3.02 0.42
CA THR A 60 9.56 -3.98 -0.55
C THR A 60 9.89 -3.30 -1.88
N LEU A 61 9.03 -2.40 -2.37
CA LEU A 61 9.29 -1.61 -3.58
C LEU A 61 10.49 -0.68 -3.42
N MET A 62 10.67 -0.06 -2.26
CA MET A 62 11.82 0.81 -1.98
C MET A 62 13.13 0.02 -1.88
N GLU A 63 13.11 -1.15 -1.23
CA GLU A 63 14.26 -2.07 -1.20
C GLU A 63 14.63 -2.56 -2.61
N TRP A 64 13.64 -2.91 -3.42
CA TRP A 64 13.86 -3.31 -4.81
C TRP A 64 14.47 -2.18 -5.64
N ARG A 65 13.99 -0.93 -5.49
CA ARG A 65 14.56 0.25 -6.17
C ARG A 65 16.01 0.49 -5.77
N ALA A 66 16.32 0.45 -4.49
CA ALA A 66 17.69 0.63 -3.99
C ALA A 66 18.65 -0.44 -4.57
N ASN A 67 18.22 -1.70 -4.63
CA ASN A 67 19.01 -2.77 -5.22
C ASN A 67 19.19 -2.60 -6.74
N ALA A 68 18.15 -2.17 -7.46
CA ALA A 68 18.22 -1.91 -8.89
C ALA A 68 19.26 -0.82 -9.23
N GLU A 69 19.30 0.26 -8.46
CA GLU A 69 20.28 1.35 -8.63
C GLU A 69 21.72 0.85 -8.43
N THR A 70 21.97 0.03 -7.40
CA THR A 70 23.31 -0.55 -7.17
C THR A 70 23.75 -1.51 -8.28
N MET A 71 22.83 -2.32 -8.82
CA MET A 71 23.15 -3.23 -9.93
C MET A 71 23.41 -2.48 -11.23
N GLN A 72 22.74 -1.36 -11.47
CA GLN A 72 22.98 -0.53 -12.65
C GLN A 72 24.34 0.17 -12.55
N ALA A 73 24.68 0.75 -11.40
CA ALA A 73 25.99 1.35 -11.16
C ALA A 73 27.13 0.33 -11.32
N ALA A 74 26.95 -0.89 -10.80
CA ALA A 74 27.94 -1.96 -10.94
C ALA A 74 28.15 -2.41 -12.41
N ARG A 75 27.10 -2.37 -13.25
CA ARG A 75 27.22 -2.66 -14.69
C ARG A 75 27.97 -1.56 -15.44
N GLU A 76 27.64 -0.30 -15.17
CA GLU A 76 28.32 0.84 -15.82
C GLU A 76 29.82 0.92 -15.45
N GLU A 77 30.19 0.50 -14.23
CA GLU A 77 31.59 0.43 -13.81
C GLU A 77 32.35 -0.72 -14.48
N GLN A 78 31.70 -1.88 -14.66
CA GLN A 78 32.27 -2.98 -15.45
C GLN A 78 32.48 -2.61 -16.92
N GLU A 79 31.51 -1.97 -17.57
CA GLU A 79 31.63 -1.53 -18.97
C GLU A 79 32.80 -0.55 -19.16
N LYS A 80 32.96 0.44 -18.28
CA LYS A 80 34.12 1.35 -18.31
C LYS A 80 35.46 0.67 -18.06
N SER A 81 35.48 -0.41 -17.27
CA SER A 81 36.71 -1.17 -16.99
C SER A 81 37.15 -2.08 -18.15
N HIS A 82 36.23 -2.43 -19.06
CA HIS A 82 36.52 -3.29 -20.21
C HIS A 82 36.93 -2.52 -21.48
N GLU A 83 36.74 -1.20 -21.51
CA GLU A 83 37.20 -0.31 -22.59
C GLU A 83 38.61 0.26 -22.39
N ARG A 84 39.28 -0.03 -21.26
CA ARG A 84 40.69 0.35 -20.99
C ARG A 84 41.63 -0.84 -21.15
#